data_AF-A0A922L616-F1
#
_entry.id   AF-A0A922L616-F1
#
_cell.length_a   1.000
_cell.length_b   1.000
_cell.length_c   1.000
_cell.angle_alpha   90.00
_cell.angle_beta   90.00
_cell.angle_gamma   90.00
#
_symmetry.space_group_name_H-M   'P 1'
#
loop_
_entity.id
_entity.type
_entity.pdbx_description
1 polymer ?
#
loop_
_entity_poly.entity_id
_entity_poly.type
_entity_poly.pdbx_seq_one_letter_code
_entity_poly.pdbx_strand_id
1 'polypeptide(L)'
;MAANNPFIRLAVIATTFIIAMVYGFSAHTSHISHMPANAEHLVYTSAFPAKMDLSTPLVSGISVGRYNAKREYSPELARIYSRYLANDMTIGALCPNGHTIHDGSSITEDDINEAISFASQQIQLYENANQQYLAIDPRGLNFSAYIFGALLQARFNEFITQYLTSKKCINKYNTAAILPTIRIPKNTNLNQEYCNIDKSESNDIHCDPNYKYRLMNGRCNNLAFPNWGSSFHCHRRLLPPDYSDGINQPRVSITGAPLPSPHILVPDPNLSGMNMAWGQFMVHDNFRTIQNLGLAINCCLIPNATVHPECVPITNFPQDEATASFNNQQCINTVRSIACNTCSLGPRDQLNVATQVLCVAHWI
;
A
#
# COMPACT_ATOMS: atom_id res chain seq x y z
N MET A 1 -49.10 -13.04 -6.59
CA MET A 1 -48.82 -13.16 -5.14
C MET A 1 -47.31 -13.32 -4.90
N ALA A 2 -46.50 -12.31 -5.23
CA ALA A 2 -45.04 -12.33 -4.97
C ALA A 2 -44.46 -10.92 -4.77
N ALA A 3 -45.23 -10.00 -4.16
CA ALA A 3 -44.84 -8.60 -3.98
C ALA A 3 -44.62 -8.19 -2.50
N ASN A 4 -44.78 -9.12 -1.55
CA ASN A 4 -44.69 -8.85 -0.11
C ASN A 4 -43.63 -9.69 0.61
N ASN A 5 -42.54 -10.06 -0.09
CA ASN A 5 -41.39 -10.68 0.59
C ASN A 5 -40.37 -9.58 1.00
N PRO A 6 -40.13 -9.36 2.31
CA PRO A 6 -39.22 -8.32 2.80
C PRO A 6 -37.77 -8.53 2.35
N PHE A 7 -37.37 -9.76 2.01
CA PHE A 7 -36.03 -10.07 1.49
C PHE A 7 -35.79 -9.51 0.08
N ILE A 8 -36.84 -9.44 -0.76
CA ILE A 8 -36.72 -8.89 -2.12
C ILE A 8 -36.63 -7.36 -2.08
N ARG A 9 -37.33 -6.71 -1.14
CA ARG A 9 -37.22 -5.25 -0.95
C ARG A 9 -35.85 -4.83 -0.42
N LEU A 10 -35.26 -5.59 0.49
CA LEU A 10 -33.89 -5.33 0.97
C LEU A 10 -32.84 -5.53 -0.13
N ALA A 11 -32.99 -6.59 -0.93
CA ALA A 11 -32.08 -6.88 -2.04
C ALA A 11 -32.10 -5.79 -3.12
N VAL A 12 -33.29 -5.26 -3.46
CA VAL A 12 -33.45 -4.15 -4.43
C VAL A 12 -32.90 -2.83 -3.88
N ILE A 13 -33.13 -2.51 -2.59
CA ILE A 13 -32.58 -1.30 -1.97
C ILE A 13 -31.04 -1.39 -1.87
N ALA A 14 -30.50 -2.55 -1.51
CA ALA A 14 -29.06 -2.78 -1.44
C ALA A 14 -28.38 -2.71 -2.81
N THR A 15 -28.99 -3.29 -3.87
CA THR A 15 -28.44 -3.14 -5.23
C THR A 15 -28.52 -1.71 -5.74
N THR A 16 -29.58 -0.96 -5.41
CA THR A 16 -29.71 0.45 -5.83
C THR A 16 -28.69 1.35 -5.11
N PHE A 17 -28.40 1.10 -3.83
CA PHE A 17 -27.35 1.82 -3.08
C PHE A 17 -25.93 1.46 -3.53
N ILE A 18 -25.67 0.19 -3.85
CA ILE A 18 -24.37 -0.26 -4.37
C ILE A 18 -24.12 0.30 -5.77
N ILE A 19 -25.13 0.36 -6.63
CA ILE A 19 -25.01 0.98 -7.97
C ILE A 19 -24.74 2.49 -7.85
N ALA A 20 -25.36 3.18 -6.90
CA ALA A 20 -25.11 4.62 -6.66
C ALA A 20 -23.71 4.90 -6.06
N MET A 21 -23.14 3.97 -5.29
CA MET A 21 -21.78 4.09 -4.75
C MET A 21 -20.68 3.68 -5.75
N VAL A 22 -20.99 2.80 -6.71
CA VAL A 22 -20.04 2.34 -7.74
C VAL A 22 -20.03 3.26 -8.97
N TYR A 23 -21.16 3.88 -9.31
CA TYR A 23 -21.26 4.87 -10.37
C TYR A 23 -21.63 6.21 -9.76
N GLY A 24 -20.63 7.06 -9.49
CA GLY A 24 -20.83 8.43 -9.05
C GLY A 24 -21.70 9.20 -10.05
N PHE A 25 -23.01 9.24 -9.81
CA PHE A 25 -23.91 10.13 -10.51
C PHE A 25 -23.78 11.51 -9.87
N SER A 26 -23.18 12.42 -10.63
CA SER A 26 -23.32 13.86 -10.40
C SER A 26 -24.78 14.22 -10.65
N ALA A 27 -25.59 14.25 -9.59
CA ALA A 27 -26.91 14.85 -9.65
C ALA A 27 -26.74 16.36 -9.46
N HIS A 28 -26.82 17.10 -10.56
CA HIS A 28 -27.15 18.53 -10.53
C HIS A 28 -28.48 18.71 -9.78
N THR A 29 -28.43 19.30 -8.59
CA THR A 29 -29.60 19.89 -7.94
C THR A 29 -29.32 21.36 -7.65
N SER A 30 -29.79 22.19 -8.57
CA SER A 30 -30.05 23.60 -8.38
C SER A 30 -31.19 23.81 -7.37
N HIS A 31 -31.03 24.84 -6.53
CA HIS A 31 -32.02 25.40 -5.60
C HIS A 31 -32.54 24.50 -4.48
N ILE A 32 -32.10 24.78 -3.25
CA ILE A 32 -32.98 25.18 -2.12
C ILE A 32 -32.12 26.05 -1.19
N SER A 33 -32.43 27.35 -1.20
CA SER A 33 -32.01 28.34 -0.23
C SER A 33 -33.02 28.38 0.91
N HIS A 34 -32.51 28.64 2.13
CA HIS A 34 -33.17 28.78 3.43
C HIS A 34 -33.29 27.52 4.30
N MET A 35 -32.54 27.52 5.41
CA MET A 35 -33.10 27.43 6.77
C MET A 35 -32.08 27.93 7.83
N PRO A 36 -32.54 28.29 9.04
CA PRO A 36 -32.04 29.44 9.81
C PRO A 36 -30.89 29.12 10.78
N ALA A 37 -30.20 30.20 11.17
CA ALA A 37 -29.35 30.26 12.33
C ALA A 37 -30.16 29.96 13.60
N ASN A 38 -29.72 28.94 14.34
CA ASN A 38 -29.80 28.73 15.80
C ASN A 38 -29.97 27.24 16.10
N ALA A 39 -28.84 26.56 16.38
CA ALA A 39 -28.85 25.35 17.18
C ALA A 39 -27.65 25.42 18.13
N GLU A 40 -27.99 25.43 19.41
CA GLU A 40 -27.14 25.70 20.55
C GLU A 40 -26.05 24.64 20.77
N HIS A 41 -25.03 25.07 21.49
CA HIS A 41 -23.86 24.33 21.93
C HIS A 41 -24.19 23.00 22.61
N LEU A 42 -23.64 21.90 22.09
CA LEU A 42 -23.36 20.68 22.86
C LEU A 42 -21.88 20.34 22.73
N VAL A 43 -21.08 20.90 23.63
CA VAL A 43 -19.67 20.53 23.82
C VAL A 43 -19.65 19.20 24.60
N TYR A 44 -19.44 18.09 23.90
CA TYR A 44 -19.04 16.85 24.56
C TYR A 44 -17.54 16.91 24.86
N THR A 45 -17.21 17.25 26.10
CA THR A 45 -15.87 17.03 26.65
C THR A 45 -15.70 15.53 26.92
N SER A 46 -14.89 14.85 26.12
CA SER A 46 -14.33 13.55 26.51
C SER A 46 -12.91 13.79 27.02
N ALA A 47 -12.77 13.72 28.35
CA ALA A 47 -11.49 13.73 29.02
C ALA A 47 -10.82 12.36 28.81
N PHE A 48 -9.74 12.30 28.03
CA PHE A 48 -8.75 11.24 28.11
C PHE A 48 -7.52 11.78 28.85
N PRO A 49 -7.01 11.12 29.90
CA PRO A 49 -5.84 11.60 30.62
C PRO A 49 -4.59 11.21 29.83
N ALA A 50 -4.01 12.13 29.07
CA ALA A 50 -2.66 12.00 28.53
C ALA A 50 -1.71 12.90 29.35
N LYS A 51 -1.31 12.44 30.53
CA LYS A 51 -0.04 12.89 31.13
C LYS A 51 1.04 11.91 30.67
N MET A 52 1.73 12.25 29.60
CA MET A 52 3.03 11.65 29.29
C MET A 52 4.09 12.57 29.90
N ASP A 53 4.74 12.09 30.95
CA ASP A 53 5.75 12.81 31.72
C ASP A 53 7.00 13.05 30.86
N LEU A 54 7.38 14.32 30.68
CA LEU A 54 8.45 14.80 29.81
C LEU A 54 9.82 14.89 30.52
N SER A 55 10.02 14.19 31.65
CA SER A 55 11.12 14.46 32.59
C SER A 55 12.30 13.47 32.57
N THR A 56 12.55 12.71 31.50
CA THR A 56 13.78 11.90 31.39
C THR A 56 14.91 12.66 30.65
N PRO A 57 16.10 12.84 31.25
CA PRO A 57 17.17 13.64 30.67
C PRO A 57 17.79 12.97 29.44
N LEU A 58 18.09 13.80 28.44
CA LEU A 58 18.83 13.45 27.23
C LEU A 58 20.26 13.01 27.59
N VAL A 59 20.53 11.70 27.58
CA VAL A 59 21.90 11.19 27.60
C VAL A 59 22.51 11.42 26.23
N SER A 60 23.56 12.23 26.20
CA SER A 60 24.40 12.58 25.05
C SER A 60 25.05 11.34 24.43
N GLY A 61 24.76 11.12 23.15
CA GLY A 61 25.45 10.14 22.31
C GLY A 61 25.00 10.32 20.86
N ILE A 62 25.86 10.94 20.05
CA ILE A 62 25.64 11.15 18.62
C ILE A 62 25.49 9.78 17.94
N SER A 63 24.31 9.52 17.39
CA SER A 63 23.99 8.36 16.55
C SER A 63 23.08 8.87 15.44
N VAL A 64 23.66 9.10 14.26
CA VAL A 64 22.91 9.37 13.05
C VAL A 64 22.00 8.17 12.77
N GLY A 65 20.68 8.36 12.87
CA GLY A 65 19.67 7.50 12.24
C GLY A 65 19.44 6.07 12.76
N ARG A 66 19.71 5.72 14.04
CA ARG A 66 19.33 4.40 14.56
C ARG A 66 17.84 4.34 14.92
N TYR A 67 17.03 3.77 14.04
CA TYR A 67 15.67 3.32 14.34
C TYR A 67 15.72 2.33 15.51
N ASN A 68 15.21 2.73 16.68
CA ASN A 68 15.24 1.91 17.89
C ASN A 68 13.86 1.28 18.12
N ALA A 69 13.68 0.07 17.60
CA ALA A 69 12.45 -0.72 17.77
C ALA A 69 12.02 -0.90 19.24
N LYS A 70 12.92 -0.71 20.22
CA LYS A 70 12.59 -0.79 21.66
C LYS A 70 11.89 0.47 22.21
N ARG A 71 11.92 1.60 21.51
CA ARG A 71 11.35 2.87 22.02
C ARG A 71 9.98 3.21 21.46
N GLU A 72 9.59 2.61 20.34
CA GLU A 72 8.34 2.96 19.63
C GLU A 72 7.24 1.90 19.79
N TYR A 73 7.60 0.67 20.16
CA TYR A 73 6.69 -0.47 20.17
C TYR A 73 6.47 -1.00 21.59
N SER A 74 5.24 -1.48 21.85
CA SER A 74 4.93 -2.17 23.10
C SER A 74 5.87 -3.37 23.29
N PRO A 75 6.15 -3.79 24.54
CA PRO A 75 6.96 -4.98 24.81
C PRO A 75 6.49 -6.22 24.05
N GLU A 76 5.17 -6.34 23.81
CA GLU A 76 4.59 -7.45 23.06
C GLU A 76 4.93 -7.40 21.58
N LEU A 77 4.88 -6.22 20.94
CA LEU A 77 5.25 -6.09 19.54
C LEU A 77 6.76 -6.30 19.33
N ALA A 78 7.60 -5.89 20.28
CA ALA A 78 9.02 -6.23 20.28
C ALA A 78 9.23 -7.76 20.36
N ARG A 79 8.45 -8.48 21.17
CA ARG A 79 8.49 -9.95 21.27
C ARG A 79 8.03 -10.64 19.99
N ILE A 80 6.99 -10.11 19.33
CA ILE A 80 6.53 -10.60 18.01
C ILE A 80 7.63 -10.40 16.97
N TYR A 81 8.24 -9.21 16.95
CA TYR A 81 9.35 -8.90 16.06
C TYR A 81 10.51 -9.87 16.26
N SER A 82 10.97 -10.09 17.50
CA SER A 82 12.05 -11.04 17.80
C SER A 82 11.73 -12.48 17.36
N ARG A 83 10.49 -12.93 17.51
CA ARG A 83 10.06 -14.24 17.00
C ARG A 83 10.06 -14.29 15.48
N TYR A 84 9.64 -13.23 14.80
CA TYR A 84 9.73 -13.14 13.35
C TYR A 84 11.19 -13.27 12.87
N LEU A 85 12.15 -12.61 13.54
CA LEU A 85 13.58 -12.74 13.15
C LEU A 85 14.15 -14.14 13.42
N ALA A 86 13.59 -14.86 14.41
CA ALA A 86 14.06 -16.19 14.78
C ALA A 86 13.52 -17.30 13.87
N ASN A 87 12.48 -17.04 13.08
CA ASN A 87 11.64 -18.09 12.51
C ASN A 87 12.08 -18.65 11.16
N ASP A 88 13.06 -18.10 10.43
CA ASP A 88 13.66 -18.91 9.38
C ASP A 88 14.97 -18.41 8.77
N MET A 89 16.04 -19.17 9.04
CA MET A 89 17.30 -19.19 8.28
C MET A 89 17.28 -20.26 7.16
N THR A 90 16.16 -20.95 6.93
CA THR A 90 16.13 -22.17 6.08
C THR A 90 15.34 -22.06 4.77
N ILE A 91 14.66 -20.95 4.48
CA ILE A 91 14.13 -20.71 3.12
C ILE A 91 15.25 -20.12 2.27
N GLY A 92 15.91 -21.06 1.60
CA GLY A 92 17.17 -20.89 0.86
C GLY A 92 17.23 -19.61 0.06
N ALA A 93 18.36 -18.93 0.21
CA ALA A 93 18.81 -17.99 -0.79
C ALA A 93 18.80 -18.71 -2.15
N LEU A 94 18.33 -18.01 -3.19
CA LEU A 94 18.54 -18.35 -4.60
C LEU A 94 20.03 -18.23 -4.97
N CYS A 95 20.90 -18.73 -4.11
CA CYS A 95 22.33 -18.72 -4.29
C CYS A 95 22.70 -20.00 -5.00
N PRO A 96 23.41 -19.90 -6.14
CA PRO A 96 24.07 -21.05 -6.72
C PRO A 96 24.91 -21.76 -5.64
N ASN A 97 24.99 -23.08 -5.73
CA ASN A 97 25.71 -23.90 -4.75
C ASN A 97 27.14 -23.36 -4.50
N GLY A 98 27.48 -23.09 -3.24
CA GLY A 98 28.82 -22.64 -2.83
C GLY A 98 28.96 -21.16 -2.48
N HIS A 99 27.91 -20.35 -2.61
CA HIS A 99 27.94 -18.93 -2.19
C HIS A 99 27.52 -18.76 -0.71
N THR A 100 28.23 -17.89 0.00
CA THR A 100 27.89 -17.50 1.38
C THR A 100 26.74 -16.49 1.40
N ILE A 101 25.84 -16.61 2.36
CA ILE A 101 24.72 -15.69 2.52
C ILE A 101 25.24 -14.37 3.11
N HIS A 102 24.94 -13.25 2.45
CA HIS A 102 25.32 -11.92 2.91
C HIS A 102 24.16 -11.19 3.59
N ASP A 103 24.49 -10.28 4.51
CA ASP A 103 23.54 -9.43 5.23
C ASP A 103 23.24 -8.09 4.53
N GLY A 104 23.82 -7.88 3.35
CA GLY A 104 23.70 -6.62 2.60
C GLY A 104 24.68 -5.53 3.05
N SER A 105 25.46 -5.74 4.11
CA SER A 105 26.51 -4.79 4.54
C SER A 105 27.64 -4.64 3.51
N SER A 106 27.75 -5.60 2.59
CA SER A 106 28.72 -5.64 1.49
C SER A 106 28.27 -4.93 0.21
N ILE A 107 27.12 -4.25 0.21
CA ILE A 107 26.65 -3.48 -0.95
C ILE A 107 27.45 -2.18 -1.03
N THR A 108 28.19 -2.00 -2.12
CA THR A 108 28.93 -0.76 -2.41
C THR A 108 28.12 0.17 -3.31
N GLU A 109 28.56 1.43 -3.43
CA GLU A 109 27.97 2.38 -4.37
C GLU A 109 28.09 1.90 -5.83
N ASP A 110 29.20 1.24 -6.19
CA ASP A 110 29.39 0.66 -7.52
C ASP A 110 28.38 -0.45 -7.82
N ASP A 111 28.07 -1.30 -6.83
CA ASP A 111 27.05 -2.33 -6.98
C ASP A 111 25.67 -1.70 -7.26
N ILE A 112 25.36 -0.59 -6.56
CA ILE A 112 24.11 0.15 -6.76
C ILE A 112 24.09 0.79 -8.16
N ASN A 113 25.18 1.38 -8.61
CA ASN A 113 25.28 1.99 -9.94
C ASN A 113 25.10 0.97 -11.07
N GLU A 114 25.67 -0.23 -10.92
CA GLU A 114 25.45 -1.33 -11.86
C GLU A 114 24.00 -1.82 -11.85
N ALA A 115 23.41 -1.97 -10.66
CA ALA A 115 22.00 -2.34 -10.50
C ALA A 115 21.05 -1.30 -11.12
N ILE A 116 21.39 -0.01 -11.00
CA ILE A 116 20.69 1.11 -11.63
C ILE A 116 20.73 0.94 -13.16
N SER A 117 21.90 0.65 -13.75
CA SER A 117 22.03 0.43 -15.19
C SER A 117 21.15 -0.72 -15.70
N PHE A 118 21.12 -1.83 -14.96
CA PHE A 118 20.23 -2.95 -15.24
C PHE A 118 18.74 -2.54 -15.13
N ALA A 119 18.36 -1.87 -14.05
CA ALA A 119 16.98 -1.45 -13.80
C ALA A 119 16.46 -0.49 -14.87
N SER A 120 17.32 0.37 -15.43
CA SER A 120 16.94 1.29 -16.53
C SER A 120 16.53 0.56 -17.80
N GLN A 121 17.08 -0.62 -18.07
CA GLN A 121 16.65 -1.42 -19.22
C GLN A 121 15.31 -2.12 -18.92
N GLN A 122 15.15 -2.64 -17.70
CA GLN A 122 13.94 -3.35 -17.30
C GLN A 122 12.71 -2.42 -17.20
N ILE A 123 12.90 -1.18 -16.72
CA ILE A 123 11.81 -0.23 -16.59
C ILE A 123 11.26 0.19 -17.96
N GLN A 124 12.11 0.31 -18.99
CA GLN A 124 11.64 0.61 -20.34
C GLN A 124 10.74 -0.51 -20.90
N LEU A 125 11.09 -1.78 -20.64
CA LEU A 125 10.26 -2.92 -21.04
C LEU A 125 8.92 -2.91 -20.29
N TYR A 126 8.94 -2.58 -19.00
CA TYR A 126 7.75 -2.45 -18.18
C TYR A 126 6.83 -1.30 -18.65
N GLU A 127 7.40 -0.14 -18.97
CA GLU A 127 6.66 1.00 -19.53
C GLU A 127 6.00 0.65 -20.86
N ASN A 128 6.72 -0.03 -21.76
CA ASN A 128 6.18 -0.47 -23.04
C ASN A 128 5.00 -1.44 -22.84
N ALA A 129 5.10 -2.37 -21.88
CA ALA A 129 3.98 -3.25 -21.53
C ALA A 129 2.78 -2.46 -21.01
N ASN A 130 2.97 -1.49 -20.11
CA ASN A 130 1.90 -0.62 -19.61
C ASN A 130 1.18 0.11 -20.76
N GLN A 131 1.94 0.66 -21.72
CA GLN A 131 1.38 1.38 -22.86
C GLN A 131 0.51 0.48 -23.75
N GLN A 132 0.87 -0.79 -23.93
CA GLN A 132 0.05 -1.75 -24.67
C GLN A 132 -1.31 -1.97 -24.00
N TYR A 133 -1.35 -2.12 -22.67
CA TYR A 133 -2.62 -2.26 -21.93
C TYR A 133 -3.47 -0.98 -21.96
N LEU A 134 -2.84 0.19 -21.83
CA LEU A 134 -3.53 1.48 -21.94
C LEU A 134 -4.13 1.73 -23.33
N ALA A 135 -3.49 1.23 -24.38
CA ALA A 135 -4.01 1.32 -25.75
C ALA A 135 -5.24 0.41 -25.98
N ILE A 136 -5.34 -0.71 -25.25
CA ILE A 136 -6.47 -1.64 -25.33
C ILE A 136 -7.68 -1.11 -24.56
N ASP A 137 -7.45 -0.54 -23.36
CA ASP A 137 -8.50 0.01 -22.52
C ASP A 137 -8.20 1.47 -22.14
N PRO A 138 -8.80 2.45 -22.85
CA PRO A 138 -8.54 3.86 -22.62
C PRO A 138 -9.05 4.35 -21.26
N ARG A 139 -9.84 3.57 -20.51
CA ARG A 139 -10.22 3.92 -19.12
C ARG A 139 -8.99 4.02 -18.20
N GLY A 140 -7.91 3.33 -18.54
CA GLY A 140 -6.62 3.47 -17.86
C GLY A 140 -5.96 4.85 -18.03
N LEU A 141 -6.38 5.64 -19.03
CA LEU A 141 -5.84 6.99 -19.27
C LEU A 141 -6.37 8.03 -18.26
N ASN A 142 -7.46 7.72 -17.55
CA ASN A 142 -7.96 8.56 -16.45
C ASN A 142 -7.12 8.42 -15.17
N PHE A 143 -6.02 7.69 -15.22
CA PHE A 143 -5.10 7.51 -14.11
C PHE A 143 -4.23 8.75 -13.93
N SER A 144 -4.08 9.23 -12.69
CA SER A 144 -3.28 10.42 -12.41
C SER A 144 -1.83 10.24 -12.84
N ALA A 145 -1.30 11.22 -13.60
CA ALA A 145 0.10 11.23 -14.04
C ALA A 145 1.09 11.18 -12.86
N TYR A 146 0.74 11.79 -11.73
CA TYR A 146 1.53 11.73 -10.50
C TYR A 146 1.67 10.28 -9.98
N ILE A 147 0.56 9.56 -9.95
CA ILE A 147 0.53 8.18 -9.47
C ILE A 147 1.26 7.26 -10.46
N PHE A 148 1.13 7.51 -11.76
CA PHE A 148 1.88 6.78 -12.78
C PHE A 148 3.39 6.95 -12.62
N GLY A 149 3.86 8.18 -12.36
CA GLY A 149 5.27 8.43 -12.04
C GLY A 149 5.74 7.70 -10.78
N ALA A 150 4.98 7.79 -9.69
CA ALA A 150 5.31 7.11 -8.44
C ALA A 150 5.39 5.58 -8.60
N LEU A 151 4.51 5.01 -9.43
CA LEU A 151 4.47 3.59 -9.75
C LEU A 151 5.74 3.14 -10.49
N LEU A 152 6.17 3.89 -11.50
CA LEU A 152 7.39 3.59 -12.24
C LEU A 152 8.62 3.70 -11.35
N GLN A 153 8.70 4.73 -10.51
CA GLN A 153 9.78 4.90 -9.55
C GLN A 153 9.82 3.76 -8.52
N ALA A 154 8.67 3.35 -7.99
CA ALA A 154 8.60 2.23 -7.06
C ALA A 154 9.03 0.92 -7.73
N ARG A 155 8.60 0.69 -8.97
CA ARG A 155 8.99 -0.49 -9.75
C ARG A 155 10.48 -0.51 -10.07
N PHE A 156 11.07 0.66 -10.31
CA PHE A 156 12.50 0.81 -10.49
C PHE A 156 13.29 0.37 -9.23
N ASN A 157 12.84 0.77 -8.03
CA ASN A 157 13.45 0.32 -6.77
C ASN A 157 13.37 -1.20 -6.58
N GLU A 158 12.25 -1.80 -6.97
CA GLU A 158 12.08 -3.26 -6.95
C GLU A 158 13.11 -3.94 -7.87
N PHE A 159 13.34 -3.45 -9.10
CA PHE A 159 14.33 -4.01 -10.02
C PHE A 159 15.76 -3.90 -9.50
N ILE A 160 16.15 -2.76 -8.93
CA ILE A 160 17.46 -2.59 -8.30
C ILE A 160 17.64 -3.59 -7.16
N THR A 161 16.63 -3.71 -6.30
CA THR A 161 16.66 -4.62 -5.15
C THR A 161 16.75 -6.08 -5.60
N GLN A 162 16.00 -6.46 -6.64
CA GLN A 162 16.03 -7.81 -7.22
C GLN A 162 17.42 -8.15 -7.77
N TYR A 163 18.02 -7.23 -8.52
CA TYR A 163 19.35 -7.40 -9.06
C TYR A 163 20.40 -7.58 -7.95
N LEU A 164 20.40 -6.69 -6.95
CA LEU A 164 21.36 -6.74 -5.84
C LEU A 164 21.19 -7.98 -4.97
N THR A 165 19.95 -8.33 -4.63
CA THR A 165 19.65 -9.51 -3.81
C THR A 165 20.14 -10.79 -4.49
N SER A 166 19.94 -10.89 -5.81
CA SER A 166 20.44 -12.00 -6.62
C SER A 166 21.97 -12.01 -6.70
N LYS A 167 22.58 -10.89 -7.10
CA LYS A 167 24.04 -10.78 -7.29
C LYS A 167 24.85 -10.98 -6.01
N LYS A 168 24.35 -10.44 -4.89
CA LYS A 168 25.03 -10.49 -3.58
C LYS A 168 24.51 -11.61 -2.69
N CYS A 169 23.62 -12.47 -3.18
CA CYS A 169 23.20 -13.63 -2.42
C CYS A 169 22.59 -13.27 -1.06
N ILE A 170 21.73 -12.26 -1.04
CA ILE A 170 21.11 -11.76 0.19
C ILE A 170 19.88 -12.61 0.48
N ASN A 171 19.75 -13.09 1.71
CA ASN A 171 18.57 -13.87 2.08
C ASN A 171 17.33 -12.96 2.18
N LYS A 172 16.16 -13.58 2.02
CA LYS A 172 14.84 -12.93 2.10
C LYS A 172 14.66 -12.03 3.33
N TYR A 173 15.15 -12.48 4.49
CA TYR A 173 14.99 -11.75 5.74
C TYR A 173 15.82 -10.45 5.77
N ASN A 174 17.09 -10.53 5.40
CA ASN A 174 17.99 -9.39 5.30
C ASN A 174 17.52 -8.43 4.21
N THR A 175 16.98 -8.95 3.10
CA THR A 175 16.29 -8.15 2.09
C THR A 175 15.14 -7.35 2.68
N ALA A 176 14.30 -7.97 3.51
CA ALA A 176 13.13 -7.31 4.10
C ALA A 176 13.47 -6.37 5.28
N ALA A 177 14.53 -6.66 6.05
CA ALA A 177 14.85 -5.95 7.29
C ALA A 177 15.98 -4.92 7.15
N ILE A 178 17.00 -5.19 6.33
CA ILE A 178 18.23 -4.39 6.26
C ILE A 178 18.20 -3.45 5.05
N LEU A 179 17.85 -3.95 3.87
CA LEU A 179 17.88 -3.14 2.65
C LEU A 179 17.05 -1.85 2.68
N PRO A 180 15.88 -1.78 3.35
CA PRO A 180 15.15 -0.52 3.56
C PRO A 180 15.96 0.62 4.18
N THR A 181 17.06 0.31 4.87
CA THR A 181 17.94 1.32 5.48
C THR A 181 18.92 1.94 4.48
N ILE A 182 19.14 1.31 3.33
CA ILE A 182 20.08 1.75 2.29
C ILE A 182 19.32 2.60 1.27
N ARG A 183 19.71 3.87 1.13
CA ARG A 183 19.11 4.80 0.16
C ARG A 183 19.69 4.58 -1.23
N ILE A 184 18.83 4.69 -2.25
CA ILE A 184 19.27 4.70 -3.64
C ILE A 184 19.78 6.11 -3.94
N PRO A 185 21.05 6.27 -4.37
CA PRO A 185 21.60 7.58 -4.67
C PRO A 185 20.90 8.18 -5.90
N LYS A 186 20.86 9.52 -5.96
CA LYS A 186 20.40 10.20 -7.17
C LYS A 186 21.40 9.95 -8.29
N ASN A 187 20.95 9.37 -9.40
CA ASN A 187 21.78 9.17 -10.57
C ASN A 187 21.45 10.24 -11.63
N THR A 188 22.35 11.21 -11.80
CA THR A 188 22.20 12.32 -12.75
C THR A 188 22.40 11.91 -14.21
N ASN A 189 22.88 10.69 -14.48
CA ASN A 189 23.19 10.21 -15.84
C ASN A 189 22.01 9.50 -16.50
N LEU A 190 20.91 9.27 -15.78
CA LEU A 190 19.67 8.76 -16.37
C LEU A 190 18.80 9.95 -16.79
N ASN A 191 18.34 9.93 -18.04
CA ASN A 191 17.45 10.96 -18.60
C ASN A 191 16.07 11.00 -17.89
N GLN A 192 15.75 9.99 -17.07
CA GLN A 192 14.58 9.95 -16.19
C GLN A 192 15.04 9.98 -14.74
N GLU A 193 14.52 10.94 -13.98
CA GLU A 193 14.82 11.11 -12.56
C GLU A 193 14.06 10.08 -11.71
N TYR A 194 14.45 8.81 -11.81
CA TYR A 194 14.00 7.79 -10.88
C TYR A 194 14.66 8.03 -9.52
N CYS A 195 13.90 7.86 -8.44
CA CYS A 195 14.28 8.25 -7.09
C CYS A 195 14.45 9.75 -6.82
N ASN A 196 13.71 10.62 -7.50
CA ASN A 196 13.54 11.99 -7.03
C ASN A 196 12.40 12.05 -6.01
N ILE A 197 12.70 11.85 -4.72
CA ILE A 197 11.82 12.46 -3.71
C ILE A 197 11.96 13.96 -3.94
N ASP A 198 10.87 14.61 -4.37
CA ASP A 198 10.85 16.04 -4.62
C ASP A 198 11.62 16.75 -3.51
N LYS A 199 12.50 17.69 -3.87
CA LYS A 199 13.16 18.59 -2.91
C LYS A 199 12.14 19.33 -2.02
N SER A 200 10.86 19.37 -2.43
CA SER A 200 9.73 19.90 -1.65
C SER A 200 9.31 19.04 -0.43
N GLU A 201 9.80 17.81 -0.30
CA GLU A 201 9.51 16.95 0.86
C GLU A 201 10.60 16.98 1.94
N SER A 202 11.80 17.49 1.64
CA SER A 202 12.94 17.43 2.58
C SER A 202 13.57 18.77 2.93
N ASN A 203 13.40 19.82 2.12
CA ASN A 203 13.94 21.14 2.44
C ASN A 203 12.81 22.16 2.58
N ASP A 204 12.43 22.40 3.85
CA ASP A 204 11.60 23.50 4.34
C ASP A 204 10.06 23.34 4.26
N ILE A 205 9.54 22.21 4.76
CA ILE A 205 8.12 22.16 5.16
C ILE A 205 7.97 23.01 6.43
N HIS A 206 7.62 24.29 6.25
CA HIS A 206 7.32 25.19 7.36
C HIS A 206 5.88 24.97 7.85
N CYS A 207 5.74 24.39 9.04
CA CYS A 207 4.45 24.25 9.70
C CYS A 207 4.21 25.42 10.65
N ASP A 208 3.13 26.18 10.44
CA ASP A 208 2.70 27.20 11.39
C ASP A 208 1.97 26.54 12.58
N PRO A 209 2.53 26.59 13.80
CA PRO A 209 1.89 25.99 14.97
C PRO A 209 0.58 26.69 15.38
N ASN A 210 0.31 27.88 14.86
CA ASN A 210 -0.90 28.65 15.14
C ASN A 210 -2.01 28.42 14.09
N TYR A 211 -1.73 27.64 13.05
CA TYR A 211 -2.70 27.37 12.00
C TYR A 211 -3.88 26.56 12.56
N LYS A 212 -5.10 27.10 12.40
CA LYS A 212 -6.28 26.61 13.13
C LYS A 212 -6.89 25.33 12.56
N TYR A 213 -6.60 25.01 11.29
CA TYR A 213 -7.28 23.95 10.55
C TYR A 213 -6.31 22.88 10.08
N ARG A 214 -6.80 21.68 9.81
CA ARG A 214 -5.97 20.63 9.20
C ARG A 214 -5.71 20.98 7.74
N LEU A 215 -4.51 20.69 7.26
CA LEU A 215 -4.25 20.70 5.82
C LEU A 215 -4.97 19.53 5.16
N MET A 216 -5.50 19.75 3.95
CA MET A 216 -6.25 18.74 3.20
C MET A 216 -5.45 17.47 2.94
N ASN A 217 -4.15 17.59 2.75
CA ASN A 217 -3.23 16.47 2.54
C ASN A 217 -2.75 15.83 3.86
N GLY A 218 -3.20 16.28 5.03
CA GLY A 218 -2.80 15.76 6.33
C GLY A 218 -1.41 16.19 6.82
N ARG A 219 -0.66 17.00 6.05
CA ARG A 219 0.66 17.51 6.48
C ARG A 219 0.54 18.44 7.69
N CYS A 220 1.65 18.60 8.42
CA CYS A 220 1.78 19.47 9.59
C CYS A 220 0.87 19.12 10.78
N ASN A 221 0.20 17.96 10.77
CA ASN A 221 -0.49 17.46 11.95
C ASN A 221 0.50 17.16 13.09
N ASN A 222 1.68 16.65 12.74
CA ASN A 222 2.81 16.52 13.63
C ASN A 222 3.87 17.57 13.27
N LEU A 223 4.14 18.52 14.18
CA LEU A 223 5.08 19.62 13.95
C LEU A 223 6.56 19.16 13.87
N ALA A 224 6.91 18.06 14.54
CA ALA A 224 8.27 17.50 14.49
C ALA A 224 8.49 16.66 13.23
N PHE A 225 7.44 16.00 12.73
CA PHE A 225 7.46 15.17 11.54
C PHE A 225 6.29 15.52 10.63
N PRO A 226 6.40 16.59 9.82
CA PRO A 226 5.28 17.16 9.06
C PRO A 226 4.54 16.19 8.12
N ASN A 227 5.22 15.14 7.64
CA ASN A 227 4.65 14.15 6.72
C ASN A 227 4.03 12.92 7.42
N TRP A 228 4.02 12.88 8.75
CA TRP A 228 3.39 11.76 9.45
C TRP A 228 1.88 11.82 9.32
N GLY A 229 1.33 10.82 8.63
CA GLY A 229 -0.10 10.67 8.40
C GLY A 229 -0.65 11.48 7.22
N SER A 230 0.21 12.12 6.42
CA SER A 230 -0.23 12.73 5.16
C SER A 230 -0.61 11.69 4.11
N SER A 231 -1.42 12.12 3.14
CA SER A 231 -1.75 11.34 1.95
C SER A 231 -0.54 11.16 1.03
N PHE A 232 -0.64 10.20 0.12
CA PHE A 232 0.41 9.84 -0.85
C PHE A 232 1.73 9.41 -0.20
N HIS A 233 1.66 8.74 0.95
CA HIS A 233 2.81 8.11 1.59
C HIS A 233 2.64 6.60 1.72
N CYS A 234 3.75 5.90 1.87
CA CYS A 234 3.76 4.46 2.06
C CYS A 234 3.02 4.08 3.35
N HIS A 235 2.33 2.93 3.33
CA HIS A 235 1.83 2.35 4.57
C HIS A 235 2.99 2.06 5.53
N ARG A 236 2.79 2.36 6.81
CA ARG A 236 3.78 2.02 7.83
C ARG A 236 3.77 0.51 8.09
N ARG A 237 4.94 -0.11 8.01
CA ARG A 237 5.16 -1.51 8.38
C ARG A 237 5.38 -1.64 9.88
N LEU A 238 4.57 -2.45 10.56
CA LEU A 238 4.80 -2.84 11.96
C LEU A 238 5.79 -4.02 12.07
N LEU A 239 5.84 -4.86 11.03
CA LEU A 239 6.75 -5.99 10.87
C LEU A 239 7.30 -5.97 9.42
N PRO A 240 8.49 -6.56 9.17
CA PRO A 240 9.00 -6.70 7.82
C PRO A 240 8.01 -7.52 6.96
N PRO A 241 7.84 -7.18 5.68
CA PRO A 241 6.91 -7.89 4.80
C PRO A 241 7.41 -9.31 4.49
N ASP A 242 6.48 -10.25 4.35
CA ASP A 242 6.76 -11.66 4.08
C ASP A 242 6.43 -12.03 2.62
N TYR A 243 7.22 -11.52 1.69
CA TYR A 243 7.19 -11.92 0.26
C TYR A 243 7.98 -13.21 0.05
N SER A 244 7.62 -14.05 -0.93
CA SER A 244 8.31 -15.33 -1.16
C SER A 244 9.77 -15.14 -1.58
N ASP A 245 10.07 -14.10 -2.35
CA ASP A 245 11.41 -13.67 -2.75
C ASP A 245 12.03 -12.60 -1.82
N GLY A 246 11.30 -12.20 -0.77
CA GLY A 246 11.69 -11.09 0.11
C GLY A 246 11.56 -9.69 -0.49
N ILE A 247 11.03 -9.56 -1.72
CA ILE A 247 10.96 -8.27 -2.43
C ILE A 247 9.53 -7.96 -2.84
N ASN A 248 8.94 -8.74 -3.75
CA ASN A 248 7.62 -8.44 -4.28
C ASN A 248 6.79 -9.66 -4.65
N GLN A 249 7.30 -10.89 -4.63
CA GLN A 249 6.52 -12.04 -5.07
C GLN A 249 5.51 -12.47 -4.00
N PRO A 250 4.26 -12.82 -4.38
CA PRO A 250 3.26 -13.30 -3.45
C PRO A 250 3.81 -14.41 -2.54
N ARG A 251 3.36 -14.40 -1.28
CA ARG A 251 3.80 -15.36 -0.27
C ARG A 251 3.43 -16.79 -0.68
N VAL A 252 4.31 -17.73 -0.36
CA VAL A 252 4.07 -19.17 -0.49
C VAL A 252 3.99 -19.82 0.89
N SER A 253 3.51 -21.05 0.97
CA SER A 253 3.54 -21.85 2.19
C SER A 253 4.97 -22.03 2.71
N ILE A 254 5.12 -22.32 4.00
CA ILE A 254 6.41 -22.74 4.60
C ILE A 254 7.02 -23.96 3.91
N THR A 255 6.20 -24.78 3.23
CA THR A 255 6.64 -25.93 2.44
C THR A 255 7.06 -25.57 1.01
N GLY A 256 6.95 -24.29 0.61
CA GLY A 256 7.10 -23.83 -0.77
C GLY A 256 5.88 -24.06 -1.67
N ALA A 257 4.83 -24.73 -1.17
CA ALA A 257 3.60 -24.95 -1.93
C ALA A 257 2.74 -23.67 -2.07
N PRO A 258 1.86 -23.58 -3.10
CA PRO A 258 0.88 -22.51 -3.21
C PRO A 258 -0.02 -22.41 -1.97
N LEU A 259 -0.42 -21.20 -1.59
CA LEU A 259 -1.39 -20.97 -0.52
C LEU A 259 -2.81 -21.39 -0.99
N PRO A 260 -3.67 -21.85 -0.06
CA PRO A 260 -5.06 -22.14 -0.40
C PRO A 260 -5.77 -20.89 -0.93
N SER A 261 -6.73 -21.10 -1.84
CA SER A 261 -7.55 -20.02 -2.38
C SER A 261 -8.31 -19.30 -1.25
N PRO A 262 -8.41 -17.96 -1.28
CA PRO A 262 -9.12 -17.24 -0.23
C PRO A 262 -10.60 -17.66 -0.21
N HIS A 263 -11.09 -18.07 0.97
CA HIS A 263 -12.48 -18.47 1.19
C HIS A 263 -13.36 -17.27 1.56
N ILE A 264 -14.67 -17.41 1.31
CA ILE A 264 -15.69 -16.37 1.54
C ILE A 264 -15.99 -16.24 3.05
N LEU A 265 -16.19 -15.00 3.49
CA LEU A 265 -16.62 -14.66 4.86
C LEU A 265 -18.13 -14.83 5.02
N VAL A 266 -18.55 -15.43 6.13
CA VAL A 266 -19.96 -15.56 6.51
C VAL A 266 -20.34 -14.37 7.42
N PRO A 267 -21.44 -13.64 7.15
CA PRO A 267 -21.87 -12.52 7.98
C PRO A 267 -22.27 -12.99 9.39
N ASP A 268 -21.91 -12.21 10.41
CA ASP A 268 -22.34 -12.45 11.80
C ASP A 268 -23.79 -12.00 11.98
N PRO A 269 -24.72 -12.90 12.37
CA PRO A 269 -26.13 -12.56 12.54
C PRO A 269 -26.40 -11.56 13.68
N ASN A 270 -25.43 -11.33 14.58
CA ASN A 270 -25.60 -10.45 15.74
C ASN A 270 -25.24 -8.99 15.46
N LEU A 271 -24.70 -8.68 14.28
CA LEU A 271 -24.30 -7.32 13.91
C LEU A 271 -25.30 -6.70 12.95
N SER A 272 -25.71 -5.46 13.24
CA SER A 272 -26.55 -4.70 12.33
C SER A 272 -25.76 -4.25 11.09
N GLY A 273 -26.44 -3.99 9.98
CA GLY A 273 -25.82 -3.43 8.77
C GLY A 273 -25.12 -2.10 9.00
N MET A 274 -25.50 -1.34 10.03
CA MET A 274 -24.82 -0.10 10.42
C MET A 274 -23.37 -0.36 10.87
N ASN A 275 -23.08 -1.49 11.51
CA ASN A 275 -21.71 -1.83 11.91
C ASN A 275 -20.81 -1.98 10.68
N MET A 276 -21.30 -2.65 9.65
CA MET A 276 -20.59 -2.82 8.38
C MET A 276 -20.38 -1.46 7.69
N ALA A 277 -21.45 -0.65 7.57
CA ALA A 277 -21.38 0.66 6.93
C ALA A 277 -20.41 1.61 7.65
N TRP A 278 -20.45 1.63 8.99
CA TRP A 278 -19.53 2.44 9.80
C TRP A 278 -18.08 1.97 9.65
N GLY A 279 -17.84 0.65 9.63
CA GLY A 279 -16.53 0.10 9.35
C GLY A 279 -15.97 0.54 7.99
N GLN A 280 -16.80 0.50 6.94
CA GLN A 280 -16.41 0.98 5.61
C GLN A 280 -16.08 2.47 5.63
N PHE A 281 -16.93 3.29 6.26
CA PHE A 281 -16.70 4.74 6.39
C PHE A 281 -15.33 5.02 7.06
N MET A 282 -15.02 4.34 8.16
CA MET A 282 -13.77 4.52 8.89
C MET A 282 -12.54 4.09 8.06
N VAL A 283 -12.63 2.98 7.33
CA VAL A 283 -11.53 2.50 6.49
C VAL A 283 -11.30 3.43 5.31
N HIS A 284 -12.36 3.88 4.64
CA HIS A 284 -12.26 4.79 3.50
C HIS A 284 -11.72 6.18 3.86
N ASP A 285 -11.84 6.60 5.12
CA ASP A 285 -11.26 7.86 5.60
C ASP A 285 -9.74 7.78 5.78
N ASN A 286 -9.22 6.61 6.19
CA ASN A 286 -7.82 6.46 6.58
C ASN A 286 -6.95 5.76 5.51
N PHE A 287 -7.56 4.91 4.69
CA PHE A 287 -6.83 4.00 3.82
C PHE A 287 -7.44 3.96 2.43
N ARG A 288 -6.61 4.28 1.44
CA ARG A 288 -6.96 4.09 0.03
C ARG A 288 -5.74 3.57 -0.72
N THR A 289 -5.76 2.27 -1.00
CA THR A 289 -4.72 1.60 -1.77
C THR A 289 -5.28 1.24 -3.14
N ILE A 290 -4.85 1.95 -4.17
CA ILE A 290 -5.37 1.77 -5.53
C ILE A 290 -4.62 0.68 -6.30
N GLN A 291 -5.25 0.16 -7.35
CA GLN A 291 -4.68 -0.87 -8.23
C GLN A 291 -3.72 -0.26 -9.25
N ASN A 292 -2.72 -1.04 -9.66
CA ASN A 292 -1.79 -0.69 -10.73
C ASN A 292 -2.53 -0.49 -12.06
N LEU A 293 -2.34 0.65 -12.73
CA LEU A 293 -3.05 1.05 -13.96
C LEU A 293 -4.60 0.99 -13.90
N GLY A 294 -5.17 1.00 -12.69
CA GLY A 294 -6.63 0.94 -12.50
C GLY A 294 -7.26 -0.29 -13.16
N LEU A 295 -8.28 -0.06 -14.01
CA LEU A 295 -9.08 -1.12 -14.63
C LEU A 295 -8.53 -1.61 -15.98
N ALA A 296 -7.41 -1.06 -16.46
CA ALA A 296 -6.89 -1.37 -17.80
C ALA A 296 -6.26 -2.78 -17.88
N ILE A 297 -5.71 -3.28 -16.77
CA ILE A 297 -5.11 -4.62 -16.74
C ILE A 297 -6.22 -5.66 -16.52
N ASN A 298 -6.36 -6.58 -17.48
CA ASN A 298 -7.22 -7.75 -17.35
C ASN A 298 -6.40 -9.04 -17.28
N CYS A 299 -6.33 -9.62 -16.08
CA CYS A 299 -5.56 -10.82 -15.77
C CYS A 299 -6.27 -12.13 -16.09
N CYS A 300 -7.54 -12.11 -16.50
CA CYS A 300 -8.30 -13.32 -16.85
C CYS A 300 -8.34 -13.60 -18.35
N LEU A 301 -7.95 -12.63 -19.18
CA LEU A 301 -7.81 -12.83 -20.62
C LEU A 301 -6.47 -13.52 -20.91
N ILE A 302 -6.41 -14.83 -20.67
CA ILE A 302 -5.23 -15.65 -20.93
C ILE A 302 -5.58 -16.72 -21.95
N PRO A 303 -5.13 -16.55 -23.21
CA PRO A 303 -4.73 -17.76 -23.93
C PRO A 303 -3.28 -17.72 -24.44
N ASN A 304 -2.73 -16.57 -24.89
CA ASN A 304 -1.44 -16.54 -25.62
C ASN A 304 -0.59 -15.27 -25.41
N ALA A 305 -0.87 -14.45 -24.39
CA ALA A 305 -0.11 -13.23 -24.10
C ALA A 305 0.74 -13.39 -22.82
N THR A 306 1.91 -12.75 -22.79
CA THR A 306 2.68 -12.52 -21.57
C THR A 306 1.80 -11.79 -20.56
N VAL A 307 1.48 -12.47 -19.46
CA VAL A 307 0.68 -11.90 -18.38
C VAL A 307 1.40 -10.70 -17.79
N HIS A 308 0.69 -9.57 -17.65
CA HIS A 308 1.27 -8.36 -17.07
C HIS A 308 1.92 -8.68 -15.71
N PRO A 309 3.12 -8.16 -15.37
CA PRO A 309 3.81 -8.50 -14.11
C PRO A 309 3.03 -8.18 -12.83
N GLU A 310 2.00 -7.35 -12.94
CA GLU A 310 1.12 -6.93 -11.84
C GLU A 310 -0.15 -7.78 -11.72
N CYS A 311 -0.28 -8.82 -12.53
CA CYS A 311 -1.41 -9.74 -12.46
C CYS A 311 -1.19 -10.83 -11.41
N VAL A 312 -2.20 -11.03 -10.58
CA VAL A 312 -2.27 -12.10 -9.57
C VAL A 312 -3.67 -12.73 -9.57
N PRO A 313 -4.11 -13.30 -10.71
CA PRO A 313 -5.48 -13.78 -10.86
C PRO A 313 -5.78 -14.86 -9.83
N ILE A 314 -6.97 -14.80 -9.23
CA ILE A 314 -7.45 -15.87 -8.36
C ILE A 314 -8.10 -16.91 -9.26
N THR A 315 -7.47 -18.08 -9.34
CA THR A 315 -7.93 -19.23 -10.11
C THR A 315 -8.21 -20.41 -9.18
N ASN A 316 -8.84 -21.46 -9.70
CA ASN A 316 -9.00 -22.74 -9.00
C ASN A 316 -9.73 -22.62 -7.64
N PHE A 317 -10.72 -21.75 -7.52
CA PHE A 317 -11.61 -21.72 -6.36
C PHE A 317 -12.70 -22.81 -6.49
N PRO A 318 -13.20 -23.35 -5.37
CA PRO A 318 -14.26 -24.37 -5.39
C PRO A 318 -15.48 -23.84 -6.14
N GLN A 319 -16.09 -24.66 -7.01
CA GLN A 319 -17.42 -24.38 -7.57
C GLN A 319 -18.48 -24.83 -6.56
N ASP A 320 -18.74 -23.99 -5.57
CA ASP A 320 -19.81 -24.11 -4.60
C ASP A 320 -20.99 -23.17 -4.92
N GLU A 321 -22.07 -23.21 -4.13
CA GLU A 321 -23.24 -22.35 -4.34
C GLU A 321 -22.89 -20.85 -4.30
N ALA A 322 -21.91 -20.46 -3.46
CA ALA A 322 -21.45 -19.09 -3.32
C ALA A 322 -20.65 -18.60 -4.54
N THR A 323 -20.05 -19.52 -5.30
CA THR A 323 -19.30 -19.22 -6.53
C THR A 323 -20.07 -19.54 -7.82
N ALA A 324 -21.15 -20.32 -7.72
CA ALA A 324 -22.09 -20.58 -8.80
C ALA A 324 -22.72 -19.28 -9.34
N SER A 325 -22.85 -18.25 -8.49
CA SER A 325 -23.31 -16.91 -8.91
C SER A 325 -22.33 -16.17 -9.84
N PHE A 326 -21.09 -16.63 -10.00
CA PHE A 326 -20.10 -16.03 -10.89
C PHE A 326 -20.17 -16.55 -12.34
N ASN A 327 -21.33 -17.04 -12.81
CA ASN A 327 -21.56 -17.45 -14.21
C ASN A 327 -20.49 -18.44 -14.76
N ASN A 328 -20.07 -19.44 -13.98
CA ASN A 328 -19.00 -20.39 -14.35
C ASN A 328 -17.63 -19.74 -14.64
N GLN A 329 -17.40 -18.50 -14.20
CA GLN A 329 -16.10 -17.84 -14.34
C GLN A 329 -15.04 -18.60 -13.53
N GLN A 330 -13.91 -18.97 -14.15
CA GLN A 330 -12.82 -19.73 -13.51
C GLN A 330 -11.66 -18.84 -13.02
N CYS A 331 -11.78 -17.54 -13.20
CA CYS A 331 -10.74 -16.56 -12.87
C CYS A 331 -11.37 -15.27 -12.35
N ILE A 332 -10.95 -14.80 -11.19
CA ILE A 332 -11.30 -13.46 -10.67
C ILE A 332 -10.15 -12.51 -11.02
N ASN A 333 -10.47 -11.47 -11.80
CA ASN A 333 -9.47 -10.49 -12.23
C ASN A 333 -8.92 -9.74 -11.02
N THR A 334 -7.65 -9.95 -10.71
CA THR A 334 -6.98 -9.32 -9.57
C THR A 334 -5.65 -8.75 -10.01
N VAL A 335 -5.55 -7.43 -9.90
CA VAL A 335 -4.36 -6.64 -10.20
C VAL A 335 -3.76 -6.17 -8.87
N ARG A 336 -2.43 -6.22 -8.77
CA ARG A 336 -1.72 -5.80 -7.57
C ARG A 336 -1.93 -4.31 -7.27
N SER A 337 -1.97 -4.00 -5.98
CA SER A 337 -1.95 -2.63 -5.45
C SER A 337 -0.70 -1.88 -5.88
N ILE A 338 -0.78 -0.57 -6.14
CA ILE A 338 0.40 0.23 -6.47
C ILE A 338 1.50 0.15 -5.40
N ALA A 339 2.74 0.15 -5.87
CA ALA A 339 3.91 0.23 -5.00
C ALA A 339 4.21 1.69 -4.64
N CYS A 340 4.73 1.91 -3.44
CA CYS A 340 5.18 3.20 -2.95
C CYS A 340 6.66 3.40 -3.27
N ASN A 341 7.03 4.59 -3.72
CA ASN A 341 8.41 4.93 -3.93
C ASN A 341 9.05 5.40 -2.60
N THR A 342 9.94 4.60 -2.03
CA THR A 342 10.71 4.93 -0.83
C THR A 342 12.08 5.53 -1.13
N CYS A 343 12.55 5.48 -2.39
CA CYS A 343 13.93 5.76 -2.80
C CYS A 343 14.97 5.02 -1.93
N SER A 344 14.63 3.81 -1.51
CA SER A 344 15.49 2.91 -0.75
C SER A 344 15.47 1.54 -1.40
N LEU A 345 16.51 0.75 -1.14
CA LEU A 345 16.48 -0.67 -1.46
C LEU A 345 15.44 -1.36 -0.57
N GLY A 346 15.04 -2.58 -0.95
CA GLY A 346 14.21 -3.45 -0.12
C GLY A 346 12.86 -3.80 -0.75
N PRO A 347 11.97 -4.41 0.05
CA PRO A 347 10.71 -4.94 -0.42
C PRO A 347 9.72 -3.85 -0.84
N ARG A 348 8.73 -4.28 -1.61
CA ARG A 348 7.58 -3.48 -2.03
C ARG A 348 6.77 -3.01 -0.82
N ASP A 349 6.60 -1.70 -0.71
CA ASP A 349 5.58 -1.10 0.13
C ASP A 349 4.39 -0.61 -0.70
N GLN A 350 3.20 -0.59 -0.10
CA GLN A 350 1.98 -0.13 -0.78
C GLN A 350 1.79 1.36 -0.49
N LEU A 351 1.31 2.12 -1.48
CA LEU A 351 0.98 3.53 -1.30
C LEU A 351 -0.40 3.70 -0.67
N ASN A 352 -0.50 4.59 0.32
CA ASN A 352 -1.78 5.10 0.79
C ASN A 352 -2.03 6.48 0.18
N VAL A 353 -3.08 6.62 -0.63
CA VAL A 353 -3.46 7.92 -1.21
C VAL A 353 -4.43 8.71 -0.33
N ALA A 354 -4.91 8.14 0.79
CA ALA A 354 -5.69 8.84 1.80
C ALA A 354 -4.80 9.35 2.94
N THR A 355 -5.28 10.36 3.66
CA THR A 355 -4.67 10.77 4.94
C THR A 355 -4.87 9.70 5.99
N GLN A 356 -3.94 9.52 6.92
CA GLN A 356 -4.00 8.47 7.96
C GLN A 356 -4.66 8.95 9.25
N VAL A 357 -5.25 10.15 9.21
CA VAL A 357 -5.89 10.81 10.34
C VAL A 357 -7.37 10.84 10.05
N LEU A 358 -8.19 10.49 11.03
CA LEU A 358 -9.64 10.64 10.93
C LEU A 358 -10.00 12.12 10.75
N CYS A 359 -10.42 12.48 9.54
CA CYS A 359 -10.72 13.86 9.16
C CYS A 359 -11.88 13.99 8.18
N VAL A 360 -12.61 12.90 7.90
CA VAL A 360 -13.77 12.88 6.98
C VAL A 360 -13.38 13.26 5.55
N ALA A 361 -12.13 12.96 5.16
CA ALA A 361 -11.59 13.14 3.82
C ALA A 361 -12.34 12.32 2.76
N HIS A 362 -13.08 11.27 3.14
CA HIS A 362 -13.90 10.51 2.19
C HIS A 362 -15.01 11.33 1.52
N TRP A 363 -15.50 12.40 2.16
CA TRP A 363 -16.66 13.19 1.70
C TRP A 363 -16.30 14.47 0.94
N ILE A 364 -15.00 14.73 0.75
CA ILE A 364 -14.44 15.87 0.03
C ILE A 364 -13.79 15.36 -1.25
#